data_AF-A0AAN8M4E3-F1
#
_entry.id   AF-A0AAN8M4E3-F1
#
_cell.length_a   1.000
_cell.length_b   1.000
_cell.length_c   1.000
_cell.angle_alpha   90.00
_cell.angle_beta   90.00
_cell.angle_gamma   90.00
#
_symmetry.space_group_name_H-M   'P 1'
#
loop_
_entity.id
_entity.type
_entity.pdbx_description
1 polymer ?
#
loop_
_entity_poly.entity_id
_entity_poly.type
_entity_poly.pdbx_seq_one_letter_code
_entity_poly.pdbx_strand_id
1 'polypeptide(L)'
;MGIKGKAALAIVVLLLFLGSMWLQGSLDYHWDTCLKGYNQINRPQHLSNGSEADSDEDGAILGVCPGQKFQVSELLSHLLATPAPTNDVLLQPYLASWDELIKFLEALGPMVGLISQEIETKTSIIRDLALREAASSDEGEVGLALGLVSGTRAHGGGQEGMEASVAAPGSAYLSLRSMIHTELSRGLVDFQQTTNSGCRTLLRLHRALLWLQVFLEKLGEGPVGGRLRSPSDLCREAYQHTLAHHHSWFVRRAAEIAFIAMPERGFFYRLVCVTNQEEASVVLNRVVRAIGEVYDRTQGVLEEHGMLDLP
;
A
#
# COMPACT_ATOMS: atom_id res chain seq x y z
N MET A 1 -11.28 1.52 -42.84
CA MET A 1 -10.21 0.64 -42.32
C MET A 1 -10.79 -0.73 -42.00
N GLY A 2 -10.32 -1.78 -42.69
CA GLY A 2 -10.72 -3.16 -42.40
C GLY A 2 -10.23 -3.63 -41.03
N ILE A 3 -10.84 -4.71 -40.52
CA ILE A 3 -10.55 -5.31 -39.19
C ILE A 3 -9.04 -5.58 -39.03
N LYS A 4 -8.36 -5.97 -40.10
CA LYS A 4 -6.90 -6.18 -40.15
C LYS A 4 -6.08 -4.90 -39.93
N GLY A 5 -6.56 -3.74 -40.38
CA GLY A 5 -5.91 -2.45 -40.16
C GLY A 5 -6.08 -1.90 -38.74
N LYS A 6 -7.18 -2.28 -38.06
CA LYS A 6 -7.41 -1.94 -36.65
C LYS A 6 -6.53 -2.78 -35.73
N ALA A 7 -6.33 -4.07 -36.06
CA ALA A 7 -5.40 -4.94 -35.34
C ALA A 7 -3.95 -4.49 -35.50
N ALA A 8 -3.53 -4.09 -36.72
CA ALA A 8 -2.19 -3.55 -36.94
C ALA A 8 -1.95 -2.24 -36.17
N LEU A 9 -2.93 -1.34 -36.13
CA LEU A 9 -2.83 -0.11 -35.33
C LEU A 9 -2.77 -0.40 -33.82
N ALA A 10 -3.56 -1.35 -33.33
CA ALA A 10 -3.50 -1.78 -31.93
C ALA A 10 -2.13 -2.38 -31.56
N ILE A 11 -1.55 -3.20 -32.44
CA ILE A 11 -0.21 -3.76 -32.26
C ILE A 11 0.85 -2.65 -32.26
N VAL A 12 0.76 -1.68 -33.17
CA VAL A 12 1.71 -0.55 -33.21
C VAL A 12 1.59 0.31 -31.95
N VAL A 13 0.38 0.56 -31.45
CA VAL A 13 0.16 1.29 -30.18
C VAL A 13 0.69 0.50 -28.98
N LEU A 14 0.55 -0.82 -28.98
CA LEU A 14 1.07 -1.70 -27.92
C LEU A 14 2.61 -1.80 -27.97
N LEU A 15 3.19 -1.80 -29.16
CA LEU A 15 4.66 -1.74 -29.35
C LEU A 15 5.23 -0.38 -28.97
N LEU A 16 4.51 0.71 -29.21
CA LEU A 16 4.86 2.06 -28.72
C LEU A 16 4.70 2.16 -27.20
N PHE A 17 3.68 1.51 -26.63
CA PHE A 17 3.48 1.37 -25.18
C PHE A 17 4.68 0.64 -24.54
N LEU A 18 5.08 -0.50 -25.09
CA LEU A 18 6.26 -1.26 -24.65
C LEU A 18 7.57 -0.47 -24.88
N GLY A 19 7.69 0.25 -26.00
CA GLY A 19 8.85 1.09 -26.31
C GLY A 19 8.98 2.33 -25.42
N SER A 20 7.86 2.90 -24.96
CA SER A 20 7.85 4.02 -24.01
C SER A 20 8.20 3.59 -22.59
N MET A 21 7.80 2.38 -22.19
CA MET A 21 8.21 1.76 -20.92
C MET A 21 9.71 1.36 -20.94
N TRP A 22 10.28 1.14 -22.13
CA TRP A 22 11.72 0.91 -22.36
C TRP A 22 12.60 2.08 -21.91
N LEU A 23 12.11 3.33 -22.04
CA LEU A 23 12.83 4.53 -21.60
C LEU A 23 12.73 4.77 -20.08
N GLN A 24 11.88 4.02 -19.38
CA GLN A 24 11.58 4.21 -17.95
C GLN A 24 12.00 3.03 -17.06
N GLY A 25 12.72 2.04 -17.62
CA GLY A 25 13.60 1.14 -16.86
C GLY A 25 12.95 -0.01 -16.09
N SER A 26 11.85 -0.59 -16.56
CA SER A 26 11.19 -1.70 -15.86
C SER A 26 10.53 -2.69 -16.82
N LEU A 27 11.25 -3.70 -17.31
CA LEU A 27 10.67 -4.99 -17.71
C LEU A 27 11.74 -6.04 -18.09
N ASP A 28 12.24 -6.80 -17.13
CA ASP A 28 12.76 -8.13 -17.43
C ASP A 28 11.89 -9.16 -16.71
N TYR A 29 11.47 -10.22 -17.43
CA TYR A 29 10.81 -11.46 -16.97
C TYR A 29 9.27 -11.63 -17.05
N HIS A 30 8.55 -10.93 -17.96
CA HIS A 30 7.08 -10.82 -17.87
C HIS A 30 6.16 -11.66 -18.78
N TRP A 31 6.62 -12.67 -19.52
CA TRP A 31 5.74 -13.35 -20.50
C TRP A 31 5.37 -14.82 -20.24
N ASP A 32 6.11 -15.57 -19.43
CA ASP A 32 5.83 -17.02 -19.27
C ASP A 32 4.65 -17.35 -18.33
N THR A 33 4.23 -16.41 -17.48
CA THR A 33 3.21 -16.67 -16.44
C THR A 33 1.77 -16.46 -16.95
N CYS A 34 1.59 -15.65 -17.99
CA CYS A 34 0.26 -15.23 -18.46
C CYS A 34 -0.53 -16.38 -19.15
N LEU A 35 0.15 -17.44 -19.62
CA LEU A 35 -0.47 -18.53 -20.38
C LEU A 35 -0.87 -19.74 -19.54
N LYS A 36 -0.29 -19.95 -18.35
CA LYS A 36 -0.53 -21.17 -17.54
C LYS A 36 -1.77 -21.10 -16.65
N GLY A 37 -2.26 -19.90 -16.30
CA GLY A 37 -3.35 -19.73 -15.33
C GLY A 37 -4.78 -20.00 -15.84
N TYR A 38 -4.99 -20.10 -17.16
CA TYR A 38 -6.34 -20.19 -17.75
C TYR A 38 -7.03 -21.57 -17.54
N ASN A 39 -6.28 -22.64 -17.22
CA ASN A 39 -6.81 -24.01 -17.28
C ASN A 39 -7.41 -24.60 -15.99
N GLN A 40 -7.45 -23.89 -14.86
CA GLN A 40 -7.87 -24.50 -13.57
C GLN A 40 -9.22 -24.06 -12.99
N ILE A 41 -9.95 -23.15 -13.64
CA ILE A 41 -11.21 -22.63 -13.10
C ILE A 41 -12.38 -23.43 -13.66
N ASN A 42 -12.66 -24.60 -13.09
CA ASN A 42 -14.01 -25.20 -13.10
C ASN A 42 -14.11 -26.36 -12.09
N ARG A 43 -14.39 -26.04 -10.82
CA ARG A 43 -15.19 -26.92 -9.96
C ARG A 43 -15.83 -26.16 -8.79
N PRO A 44 -17.16 -26.13 -8.67
CA PRO A 44 -17.82 -25.60 -7.48
C PRO A 44 -17.76 -26.64 -6.35
N GLN A 45 -17.40 -26.22 -5.15
CA GLN A 45 -17.54 -27.02 -3.93
C GLN A 45 -18.55 -26.38 -2.97
N HIS A 46 -19.29 -27.29 -2.34
CA HIS A 46 -20.59 -27.18 -1.70
C HIS A 46 -20.47 -26.55 -0.31
N LEU A 47 -21.31 -25.55 -0.02
CA LEU A 47 -21.40 -24.86 1.26
C LEU A 47 -22.06 -25.75 2.32
N SER A 48 -21.50 -25.75 3.53
CA SER A 48 -22.13 -26.28 4.75
C SER A 48 -22.45 -25.12 5.69
N ASN A 49 -23.68 -25.11 6.20
CA ASN A 49 -24.22 -24.16 7.17
C ASN A 49 -23.60 -24.34 8.55
N GLY A 50 -23.44 -23.22 9.27
CA GLY A 50 -23.35 -23.16 10.72
C GLY A 50 -23.87 -21.81 11.19
N SER A 51 -24.96 -21.83 11.96
CA SER A 51 -25.48 -20.68 12.70
C SER A 51 -24.75 -20.55 14.04
N GLU A 52 -24.56 -19.34 14.51
CA GLU A 52 -24.94 -18.94 15.87
C GLU A 52 -24.85 -17.42 16.00
N ALA A 53 -25.87 -16.85 16.64
CA ALA A 53 -25.95 -15.47 17.05
C ALA A 53 -25.53 -15.40 18.52
N ASP A 54 -24.70 -14.43 18.89
CA ASP A 54 -24.87 -13.74 20.17
C ASP A 54 -24.26 -12.34 20.12
N SER A 55 -24.91 -11.44 20.84
CA SER A 55 -24.66 -10.01 20.91
C SER A 55 -23.53 -9.67 21.87
N ASP A 56 -22.57 -8.84 21.43
CA ASP A 56 -21.90 -7.83 22.26
C ASP A 56 -21.27 -6.76 21.34
N GLU A 57 -21.75 -5.53 21.48
CA GLU A 57 -21.17 -4.36 20.81
C GLU A 57 -19.80 -4.01 21.42
N ASP A 58 -18.88 -3.59 20.54
CA ASP A 58 -17.52 -3.09 20.79
C ASP A 58 -16.33 -4.08 20.73
N GLY A 59 -16.53 -5.31 20.27
CA GLY A 59 -15.38 -6.23 20.16
C GLY A 59 -15.53 -7.46 19.29
N ALA A 60 -16.44 -7.50 18.32
CA ALA A 60 -16.53 -8.65 17.42
C ALA A 60 -15.19 -8.82 16.67
N ILE A 61 -14.38 -9.79 17.09
CA ILE A 61 -13.14 -10.17 16.43
C ILE A 61 -13.55 -10.64 15.03
N LEU A 62 -13.10 -9.94 13.99
CA LEU A 62 -13.34 -10.40 12.62
C LEU A 62 -12.62 -11.74 12.47
N GLY A 63 -13.37 -12.78 12.14
CA GLY A 63 -12.84 -14.11 11.91
C GLY A 63 -12.07 -14.20 10.58
N VAL A 64 -11.26 -15.25 10.46
CA VAL A 64 -10.58 -15.61 9.22
C VAL A 64 -11.60 -16.09 8.18
N CYS A 65 -11.44 -15.61 6.96
CA CYS A 65 -12.16 -16.03 5.77
C CYS A 65 -11.61 -17.34 5.20
N PRO A 66 -12.29 -18.49 5.37
CA PRO A 66 -11.75 -19.79 4.95
C PRO A 66 -11.56 -19.85 3.43
N GLY A 67 -10.42 -20.41 3.01
CA GLY A 67 -10.11 -20.64 1.59
C GLY A 67 -9.71 -19.40 0.80
N GLN A 68 -9.54 -18.24 1.45
CA GLN A 68 -9.15 -16.99 0.81
C GLN A 68 -7.71 -16.61 1.15
N LYS A 69 -7.00 -16.03 0.18
CA LYS A 69 -5.67 -15.45 0.44
C LYS A 69 -5.78 -14.12 1.19
N PHE A 70 -6.69 -13.27 0.75
CA PHE A 70 -7.01 -12.03 1.44
C PHE A 70 -7.83 -12.32 2.71
N GLN A 71 -7.47 -11.63 3.79
CA GLN A 71 -8.05 -11.73 5.11
C GLN A 71 -8.33 -10.32 5.66
N VAL A 72 -9.60 -9.94 5.70
CA VAL A 72 -10.03 -8.64 6.23
C VAL A 72 -9.68 -8.47 7.71
N SER A 73 -9.62 -9.57 8.47
CA SER A 73 -9.20 -9.61 9.87
C SER A 73 -7.73 -9.23 10.04
N GLU A 74 -6.84 -9.77 9.19
CA GLU A 74 -5.41 -9.46 9.21
C GLU A 74 -5.14 -8.02 8.78
N LEU A 75 -5.86 -7.55 7.74
CA LEU A 75 -5.78 -6.14 7.32
C LEU A 75 -6.13 -5.21 8.47
N LEU A 76 -7.25 -5.47 9.14
CA LEU A 76 -7.69 -4.67 10.28
C LEU A 76 -6.69 -4.75 11.44
N SER A 77 -6.16 -5.94 11.74
CA SER A 77 -5.14 -6.14 12.76
C SER A 77 -3.89 -5.30 12.51
N HIS A 78 -3.34 -5.33 11.29
CA HIS A 78 -2.18 -4.53 10.90
C HIS A 78 -2.46 -3.03 10.94
N LEU A 79 -3.62 -2.58 10.44
CA LEU A 79 -4.02 -1.18 10.50
C LEU A 79 -4.15 -0.69 11.95
N LEU A 80 -4.72 -1.49 12.86
CA LEU A 80 -4.86 -1.12 14.27
C LEU A 80 -3.52 -1.14 15.02
N ALA A 81 -2.55 -1.94 14.58
CA ALA A 81 -1.19 -1.97 15.13
C ALA A 81 -0.29 -0.84 14.58
N THR A 82 -0.74 -0.12 13.55
CA THR A 82 0.05 0.91 12.86
C THR A 82 0.23 2.21 13.66
N PRO A 83 -0.79 2.76 14.33
CA PRO A 83 -0.68 3.95 15.17
C PRO A 83 0.31 3.80 16.35
N ALA A 84 1.25 4.73 16.49
CA ALA A 84 2.16 4.85 17.64
C ALA A 84 1.69 5.93 18.66
N PRO A 85 2.13 5.92 19.93
CA PRO A 85 1.64 6.87 20.95
C PRO A 85 1.83 8.37 20.63
N THR A 86 2.82 8.74 19.83
CA THR A 86 3.23 10.15 19.59
C THR A 86 2.70 10.72 18.26
N ASN A 87 1.47 10.37 17.87
CA ASN A 87 0.90 10.73 16.57
C ASN A 87 1.81 10.33 15.38
N ASP A 88 2.53 9.23 15.55
CA ASP A 88 3.44 8.65 14.56
C ASP A 88 2.86 7.31 14.08
N VAL A 89 3.52 6.72 13.09
CA VAL A 89 3.08 5.52 12.39
C VAL A 89 4.24 4.54 12.31
N LEU A 90 4.04 3.32 12.83
CA LEU A 90 5.02 2.25 12.78
C LEU A 90 5.11 1.67 11.36
N LEU A 91 6.33 1.55 10.83
CA LEU A 91 6.55 1.13 9.45
C LEU A 91 6.24 -0.34 9.20
N GLN A 92 6.61 -1.23 10.14
CA GLN A 92 6.39 -2.67 9.97
C GLN A 92 4.90 -3.05 9.83
N PRO A 93 3.99 -2.66 10.75
CA PRO A 93 2.57 -2.94 10.59
C PRO A 93 1.95 -2.15 9.42
N TYR A 94 2.43 -0.94 9.13
CA TYR A 94 2.01 -0.19 7.94
C TYR A 94 2.28 -0.97 6.65
N LEU A 95 3.49 -1.48 6.47
CA LEU A 95 3.87 -2.27 5.28
C LEU A 95 3.16 -3.63 5.25
N ALA A 96 2.93 -4.26 6.41
CA ALA A 96 2.14 -5.49 6.50
C ALA A 96 0.67 -5.27 6.09
N SER A 97 0.09 -4.11 6.41
CA SER A 97 -1.25 -3.75 5.91
C SER A 97 -1.28 -3.69 4.38
N TRP A 98 -0.23 -3.16 3.75
CA TRP A 98 -0.09 -3.15 2.29
C TRP A 98 0.05 -4.55 1.69
N ASP A 99 0.75 -5.47 2.36
CA ASP A 99 0.84 -6.86 1.90
C ASP A 99 -0.56 -7.50 1.84
N GLU A 100 -1.42 -7.19 2.81
CA GLU A 100 -2.80 -7.66 2.81
C GLU A 100 -3.65 -6.97 1.73
N LEU A 101 -3.44 -5.67 1.49
CA LEU A 101 -4.08 -4.94 0.39
C LEU A 101 -3.65 -5.44 -0.99
N ILE A 102 -2.41 -5.88 -1.15
CA ILE A 102 -1.93 -6.53 -2.38
C ILE A 102 -2.72 -7.81 -2.63
N LYS A 103 -2.94 -8.65 -1.62
CA LYS A 103 -3.77 -9.87 -1.74
C LYS A 103 -5.22 -9.53 -2.10
N PHE A 104 -5.78 -8.46 -1.54
CA PHE A 104 -7.11 -7.96 -1.91
C PHE A 104 -7.18 -7.61 -3.40
N LEU A 105 -6.20 -6.86 -3.92
CA LEU A 105 -6.13 -6.51 -5.33
C LEU A 105 -5.99 -7.77 -6.19
N GLU A 106 -5.05 -8.66 -5.89
CA GLU A 106 -4.89 -9.91 -6.64
C GLU A 106 -6.17 -10.75 -6.73
N ALA A 107 -7.00 -10.73 -5.68
CA ALA A 107 -8.28 -11.44 -5.67
C ALA A 107 -9.30 -10.86 -6.65
N LEU A 108 -9.19 -9.58 -7.04
CA LEU A 108 -10.04 -8.96 -8.07
C LEU A 108 -9.73 -9.49 -9.49
N GLY A 109 -8.59 -10.17 -9.65
CA GLY A 109 -8.22 -10.89 -10.86
C GLY A 109 -7.06 -10.25 -11.65
N PRO A 110 -6.67 -10.86 -12.79
CA PRO A 110 -5.42 -10.52 -13.48
C PRO A 110 -5.32 -9.08 -13.98
N MET A 111 -6.46 -8.42 -14.21
CA MET A 111 -6.51 -7.05 -14.74
C MET A 111 -5.88 -6.01 -13.80
N VAL A 112 -5.82 -6.31 -12.49
CA VAL A 112 -5.19 -5.43 -11.51
C VAL A 112 -3.77 -5.87 -11.14
N GLY A 113 -3.22 -6.91 -11.77
CA GLY A 113 -1.89 -7.45 -11.47
C GLY A 113 -0.76 -6.42 -11.66
N LEU A 114 -0.90 -5.52 -12.64
CA LEU A 114 0.06 -4.42 -12.81
C LEU A 114 0.00 -3.43 -11.64
N ILE A 115 -1.20 -3.19 -11.08
CA ILE A 115 -1.38 -2.28 -9.94
C ILE A 115 -0.80 -2.91 -8.68
N SER A 116 -1.08 -4.19 -8.44
CA SER A 116 -0.56 -4.90 -7.27
C SER A 116 0.97 -4.97 -7.29
N GLN A 117 1.58 -5.27 -8.45
CA GLN A 117 3.03 -5.28 -8.61
C GLN A 117 3.68 -3.91 -8.40
N GLU A 118 3.04 -2.84 -8.88
CA GLU A 118 3.51 -1.47 -8.67
C GLU A 118 3.52 -1.07 -7.19
N ILE A 119 2.56 -1.57 -6.41
CA ILE A 119 2.49 -1.37 -4.95
C ILE A 119 3.55 -2.24 -4.25
N GLU A 120 3.66 -3.51 -4.64
CA GLU A 120 4.67 -4.44 -4.10
C GLU A 120 6.10 -3.91 -4.30
N THR A 121 6.39 -3.39 -5.49
CA THR A 121 7.69 -2.75 -5.79
C THR A 121 7.95 -1.55 -4.88
N LYS A 122 6.92 -0.76 -4.55
CA LYS A 122 7.08 0.42 -3.67
C LYS A 122 7.27 0.01 -2.22
N THR A 123 6.55 -1.00 -1.73
CA THR A 123 6.73 -1.49 -0.37
C THR A 123 8.08 -2.18 -0.22
N SER A 124 8.58 -2.89 -1.26
CA SER A 124 9.92 -3.49 -1.24
C SER A 124 11.03 -2.44 -1.17
N ILE A 125 10.90 -1.29 -1.86
CA ILE A 125 11.88 -0.19 -1.75
C ILE A 125 12.07 0.24 -0.30
N ILE A 126 10.98 0.47 0.46
CA ILE A 126 11.07 0.90 1.85
C ILE A 126 11.73 -0.18 2.72
N ARG A 127 11.40 -1.46 2.48
CA ARG A 127 12.02 -2.59 3.20
C ARG A 127 13.51 -2.72 2.90
N ASP A 128 13.91 -2.60 1.63
CA ASP A 128 15.30 -2.68 1.21
C ASP A 128 16.13 -1.54 1.80
N LEU A 129 15.57 -0.32 1.86
CA LEU A 129 16.20 0.82 2.52
C LEU A 129 16.37 0.57 4.02
N ALA A 130 15.35 0.05 4.69
CA ALA A 130 15.42 -0.31 6.10
C ALA A 130 16.51 -1.37 6.38
N LEU A 131 16.62 -2.40 5.55
CA LEU A 131 17.65 -3.44 5.68
C LEU A 131 19.06 -2.89 5.45
N ARG A 132 19.25 -2.04 4.44
CA ARG A 132 20.55 -1.40 4.15
C ARG A 132 20.99 -0.51 5.30
N GLU A 133 20.07 0.22 5.90
CA GLU A 133 20.36 1.10 7.02
C GLU A 133 20.78 0.31 8.28
N ALA A 134 20.06 -0.79 8.58
CA ALA A 134 20.44 -1.71 9.65
C ALA A 134 21.83 -2.33 9.43
N ALA A 135 22.13 -2.79 8.21
CA ALA A 135 23.45 -3.36 7.90
C ALA A 135 24.59 -2.33 7.97
N SER A 136 24.36 -1.10 7.49
CA SER A 136 25.37 -0.02 7.53
C SER A 136 25.74 0.37 8.96
N SER A 137 24.84 0.13 9.89
CA SER A 137 25.02 0.43 11.29
C SER A 137 25.87 -0.60 12.02
N ASP A 138 25.67 -1.88 11.73
CA ASP A 138 26.44 -2.98 12.31
C ASP A 138 27.91 -2.91 11.87
N GLU A 139 28.19 -2.49 10.63
CA GLU A 139 29.57 -2.28 10.15
C GLU A 139 30.26 -1.08 10.83
N GLY A 140 29.51 -0.04 11.20
CA GLY A 140 30.01 1.11 11.95
C GLY A 140 30.45 0.79 13.38
N GLU A 141 29.75 -0.12 14.06
CA GLU A 141 30.16 -0.61 15.39
C GLU A 141 31.43 -1.48 15.34
N VAL A 142 31.60 -2.31 14.29
CA VAL A 142 32.82 -3.11 14.10
C VAL A 142 34.03 -2.22 13.79
N GLY A 143 33.83 -1.10 13.07
CA GLY A 143 34.86 -0.10 12.82
C GLY A 143 35.31 0.67 14.08
N LEU A 144 34.38 1.00 14.98
CA LEU A 144 34.71 1.64 16.26
C LEU A 144 35.42 0.68 17.23
N ALA A 145 35.06 -0.61 17.21
CA ALA A 145 35.73 -1.63 18.03
C ALA A 145 37.19 -1.86 17.64
N LEU A 146 37.55 -1.69 16.36
CA LEU A 146 38.94 -1.75 15.87
C LEU A 146 39.75 -0.47 16.14
N GLY A 147 39.11 0.64 16.50
CA GLY A 147 39.76 1.92 16.84
C GLY A 147 40.12 2.09 18.32
N LEU A 148 39.63 1.22 19.22
CA LEU A 148 39.83 1.34 20.67
C LEU A 148 41.05 0.58 21.22
N VAL A 149 41.90 0.01 20.36
CA VAL A 149 43.20 -0.58 20.75
C VAL A 149 44.34 0.40 20.45
N SER A 150 44.27 1.64 20.95
CA SER A 150 45.44 2.48 21.23
C SER A 150 45.04 3.74 21.98
N GLY A 151 45.49 3.86 23.23
CA GLY A 151 45.60 5.16 23.91
C GLY A 151 45.08 5.20 25.35
N THR A 152 45.96 4.98 26.31
CA THR A 152 45.76 5.34 27.71
C THR A 152 45.98 6.85 27.93
N ARG A 153 45.02 7.55 28.54
CA ARG A 153 45.16 8.36 29.80
C ARG A 153 43.99 9.33 30.00
N ALA A 154 43.59 9.44 31.27
CA ALA A 154 42.60 10.35 31.83
C ALA A 154 43.05 11.82 31.87
N HIS A 155 42.13 12.79 31.75
CA HIS A 155 41.70 13.72 32.82
C HIS A 155 40.70 14.79 32.31
N GLY A 156 39.59 15.00 33.03
CA GLY A 156 39.09 16.35 33.40
C GLY A 156 38.04 17.07 32.53
N GLY A 157 36.77 17.05 32.97
CA GLY A 157 35.92 18.23 33.21
C GLY A 157 35.19 18.92 32.04
N GLY A 158 33.89 19.20 32.24
CA GLY A 158 33.18 20.30 31.58
C GLY A 158 31.89 19.91 30.86
N GLN A 159 30.81 20.65 31.16
CA GLN A 159 29.40 20.36 30.89
C GLN A 159 28.89 21.09 29.62
N GLU A 160 27.76 20.61 29.10
CA GLU A 160 26.72 21.29 28.29
C GLU A 160 26.65 21.08 26.76
N GLY A 161 25.55 20.45 26.34
CA GLY A 161 24.58 21.04 25.41
C GLY A 161 24.74 20.79 23.92
N MET A 162 24.36 19.60 23.44
CA MET A 162 23.63 19.43 22.17
C MET A 162 23.06 17.99 22.12
N GLU A 163 21.79 17.80 22.46
CA GLU A 163 21.10 16.52 22.17
C GLU A 163 20.79 16.45 20.67
N ALA A 164 21.81 16.16 19.87
CA ALA A 164 21.61 15.43 18.64
C ALA A 164 21.65 13.95 19.03
N SER A 165 20.51 13.40 19.47
CA SER A 165 20.40 11.97 19.69
C SER A 165 20.55 11.29 18.33
N VAL A 166 21.76 10.83 18.02
CA VAL A 166 22.03 9.91 16.92
C VAL A 166 21.09 8.72 17.17
N ALA A 167 20.04 8.63 16.35
CA ALA A 167 19.03 7.60 16.46
C ALA A 167 19.75 6.25 16.49
N ALA A 168 19.41 5.41 17.47
CA ALA A 168 20.05 4.12 17.63
C ALA A 168 19.93 3.34 16.30
N PRO A 169 20.98 2.63 15.88
CA PRO A 169 21.08 2.05 14.55
C PRO A 169 19.93 1.11 14.10
N GLY A 170 19.23 0.48 15.05
CA GLY A 170 18.01 -0.31 14.79
C GLY A 170 16.70 0.49 14.70
N SER A 171 16.74 1.82 14.80
CA SER A 171 15.54 2.68 14.90
C SER A 171 15.25 3.52 13.66
N ALA A 172 16.16 3.58 12.68
CA ALA A 172 16.04 4.49 11.54
C ALA A 172 14.76 4.29 10.71
N TYR A 173 14.31 3.06 10.51
CA TYR A 173 13.06 2.74 9.79
C TYR A 173 12.03 2.08 10.71
N LEU A 174 11.99 2.46 11.99
CA LEU A 174 11.00 1.97 12.94
C LEU A 174 9.63 2.64 12.72
N SER A 175 9.63 3.95 12.48
CA SER A 175 8.43 4.76 12.25
C SER A 175 8.60 5.72 11.07
N LEU A 176 7.52 6.40 10.68
CA LEU A 176 7.60 7.41 9.63
C LEU A 176 8.51 8.57 10.02
N ARG A 177 8.42 9.07 11.25
CA ARG A 177 9.29 10.16 11.71
C ARG A 177 10.75 9.74 11.75
N SER A 178 11.06 8.54 12.23
CA SER A 178 12.44 8.06 12.22
C SER A 178 12.97 7.96 10.80
N MET A 179 12.17 7.42 9.86
CA MET A 179 12.55 7.29 8.45
C MET A 179 12.80 8.67 7.84
N ILE A 180 11.87 9.61 8.01
CA ILE A 180 12.00 10.97 7.50
C ILE A 180 13.27 11.64 8.05
N HIS A 181 13.51 11.53 9.35
CA HIS A 181 14.70 12.10 9.98
C HIS A 181 16.00 11.48 9.42
N THR A 182 16.05 10.16 9.28
CA THR A 182 17.21 9.47 8.71
C THR A 182 17.44 9.87 7.26
N GLU A 183 16.41 9.90 6.42
CA GLU A 183 16.57 10.23 5.01
C GLU A 183 16.94 11.69 4.78
N LEU A 184 16.40 12.62 5.58
CA LEU A 184 16.77 14.04 5.53
C LEU A 184 18.23 14.24 5.99
N SER A 185 18.63 13.64 7.12
CA SER A 185 19.99 13.80 7.65
C SER A 185 21.07 13.25 6.70
N ARG A 186 20.71 12.24 5.89
CA ARG A 186 21.58 11.66 4.86
C ARG A 186 21.44 12.31 3.48
N GLY A 187 20.57 13.31 3.31
CA GLY A 187 20.37 14.00 2.03
C GLY A 187 19.76 13.12 0.93
N LEU A 188 18.95 12.13 1.29
CA LEU A 188 18.29 11.21 0.35
C LEU A 188 16.97 11.76 -0.22
N VAL A 189 16.40 12.77 0.43
CA VAL A 189 15.17 13.46 0.00
C VAL A 189 15.54 14.73 -0.75
N ASP A 190 15.02 14.88 -1.97
CA ASP A 190 15.12 16.10 -2.77
C ASP A 190 13.69 16.60 -3.07
N PHE A 191 13.46 17.90 -2.89
CA PHE A 191 12.14 18.53 -3.05
C PHE A 191 11.92 19.07 -4.47
N GLN A 192 12.95 19.07 -5.31
CA GLN A 192 12.92 19.59 -6.68
C GLN A 192 13.11 18.47 -7.71
N GLN A 193 13.84 17.41 -7.36
CA GLN A 193 14.20 16.31 -8.26
C GLN A 193 13.68 14.97 -7.76
N THR A 194 13.42 14.06 -8.69
CA THR A 194 12.96 12.72 -8.35
C THR A 194 14.07 11.89 -7.71
N THR A 195 13.87 11.45 -6.47
CA THR A 195 14.77 10.49 -5.80
C THR A 195 14.11 9.11 -5.62
N ASN A 196 14.92 8.10 -5.31
CA ASN A 196 14.42 6.77 -4.91
C ASN A 196 14.38 6.65 -3.37
N SER A 197 13.86 7.68 -2.71
CA SER A 197 13.72 7.73 -1.25
C SER A 197 12.46 7.02 -0.76
N GLY A 198 12.52 6.54 0.49
CA GLY A 198 11.41 6.02 1.26
C GLY A 198 10.31 7.05 1.42
N CYS A 199 10.62 8.33 1.71
CA CYS A 199 9.64 9.41 1.88
C CYS A 199 8.79 9.62 0.61
N ARG A 200 9.45 9.70 -0.55
CA ARG A 200 8.79 9.89 -1.85
C ARG A 200 7.97 8.65 -2.23
N THR A 201 8.44 7.46 -1.84
CA THR A 201 7.73 6.18 -2.05
C THR A 201 6.50 6.08 -1.14
N LEU A 202 6.65 6.43 0.13
CA LEU A 202 5.58 6.52 1.12
C LEU A 202 4.48 7.47 0.66
N LEU A 203 4.82 8.65 0.14
CA LEU A 203 3.83 9.61 -0.37
C LEU A 203 2.91 9.01 -1.45
N ARG A 204 3.46 8.15 -2.33
CA ARG A 204 2.67 7.48 -3.37
C ARG A 204 1.73 6.44 -2.79
N LEU A 205 2.20 5.66 -1.82
CA LEU A 205 1.37 4.71 -1.08
C LEU A 205 0.27 5.46 -0.31
N HIS A 206 0.61 6.54 0.38
CA HIS A 206 -0.33 7.40 1.12
C HIS A 206 -1.47 7.92 0.24
N ARG A 207 -1.14 8.45 -0.95
CA ARG A 207 -2.15 8.89 -1.95
C ARG A 207 -3.04 7.73 -2.43
N ALA A 208 -2.49 6.53 -2.59
CA ALA A 208 -3.25 5.35 -2.99
C ALA A 208 -4.15 4.83 -1.85
N LEU A 209 -3.73 4.99 -0.60
CA LEU A 209 -4.51 4.62 0.57
C LEU A 209 -5.81 5.43 0.66
N LEU A 210 -5.75 6.74 0.38
CA LEU A 210 -6.94 7.60 0.32
C LEU A 210 -7.96 7.11 -0.71
N TRP A 211 -7.48 6.76 -1.91
CA TRP A 211 -8.36 6.21 -2.94
C TRP A 211 -9.08 4.95 -2.46
N LEU A 212 -8.35 4.04 -1.83
CA LEU A 212 -8.91 2.81 -1.30
C LEU A 212 -9.93 3.11 -0.19
N GLN A 213 -9.60 4.01 0.74
CA GLN A 213 -10.50 4.44 1.81
C GLN A 213 -11.84 4.92 1.25
N VAL A 214 -11.80 5.87 0.30
CA VAL A 214 -13.01 6.43 -0.34
C VAL A 214 -13.79 5.37 -1.11
N PHE A 215 -13.10 4.45 -1.78
CA PHE A 215 -13.76 3.34 -2.48
C PHE A 215 -14.49 2.42 -1.50
N LEU A 216 -13.83 1.99 -0.42
CA LEU A 216 -14.40 1.07 0.58
C LEU A 216 -15.54 1.72 1.37
N GLU A 217 -15.43 3.02 1.67
CA GLU A 217 -16.50 3.82 2.29
C GLU A 217 -17.75 3.79 1.42
N LYS A 218 -17.63 4.17 0.14
CA LYS A 218 -18.73 4.13 -0.83
C LYS A 218 -19.28 2.72 -1.05
N LEU A 219 -18.44 1.70 -0.96
CA LEU A 219 -18.87 0.31 -1.06
C LEU A 219 -19.70 -0.12 0.16
N GLY A 220 -19.37 0.40 1.34
CA GLY A 220 -20.12 0.19 2.59
C GLY A 220 -21.45 0.92 2.65
N GLU A 221 -21.65 1.97 1.84
CA GLU A 221 -22.91 2.72 1.78
C GLU A 221 -24.10 1.85 1.33
N GLY A 222 -25.25 2.08 1.96
CA GLY A 222 -26.52 1.45 1.63
C GLY A 222 -27.13 1.92 0.29
N PRO A 223 -28.29 1.39 -0.10
CA PRO A 223 -28.93 1.74 -1.36
C PRO A 223 -29.42 3.20 -1.37
N VAL A 224 -29.06 3.94 -2.42
CA VAL A 224 -29.58 5.29 -2.67
C VAL A 224 -30.75 5.20 -3.64
N GLY A 225 -31.93 5.68 -3.24
CA GLY A 225 -33.14 5.56 -4.05
C GLY A 225 -33.57 4.10 -4.32
N GLY A 226 -33.27 3.19 -3.38
CA GLY A 226 -33.62 1.77 -3.47
C GLY A 226 -32.69 0.93 -4.34
N ARG A 227 -31.59 1.48 -4.87
CA ARG A 227 -30.62 0.75 -5.68
C ARG A 227 -29.19 0.88 -5.14
N LEU A 228 -28.48 -0.23 -5.09
CA LEU A 228 -27.05 -0.24 -4.81
C LEU A 228 -26.25 0.17 -6.07
N ARG A 229 -25.25 1.03 -5.88
CA ARG A 229 -24.36 1.47 -6.95
C ARG A 229 -23.37 0.37 -7.32
N SER A 230 -22.94 0.32 -8.58
CA SER A 230 -22.00 -0.71 -9.04
C SER A 230 -20.59 -0.45 -8.47
N PRO A 231 -19.81 -1.49 -8.09
CA PRO A 231 -18.43 -1.30 -7.64
C PRO A 231 -17.54 -0.61 -8.68
N SER A 232 -17.81 -0.81 -9.98
CA SER A 232 -17.11 -0.12 -11.07
C SER A 232 -17.28 1.39 -11.01
N ASP A 233 -18.52 1.87 -10.84
CA ASP A 233 -18.81 3.31 -10.76
C ASP A 233 -18.20 3.93 -9.50
N LEU A 234 -18.31 3.24 -8.36
CA LEU A 234 -17.74 3.70 -7.09
C LEU A 234 -16.22 3.80 -7.14
N CYS A 235 -15.57 2.78 -7.70
CA CYS A 235 -14.12 2.71 -7.87
C CYS A 235 -13.60 3.83 -8.78
N ARG A 236 -14.31 4.08 -9.88
CA ARG A 236 -14.03 5.18 -10.82
C ARG A 236 -14.19 6.55 -10.16
N GLU A 237 -15.28 6.76 -9.43
CA GLU A 237 -15.55 8.03 -8.75
C GLU A 237 -14.50 8.32 -7.67
N ALA A 238 -14.17 7.31 -6.85
CA ALA A 238 -13.11 7.40 -5.87
C ALA A 238 -11.78 7.80 -6.54
N TYR A 239 -11.42 7.14 -7.64
CA TYR A 239 -10.19 7.44 -8.39
C TYR A 239 -10.15 8.87 -8.92
N GLN A 240 -11.26 9.33 -9.52
CA GLN A 240 -11.37 10.68 -10.05
C GLN A 240 -11.21 11.75 -8.97
N HIS A 241 -11.74 11.50 -7.77
CA HIS A 241 -11.66 12.42 -6.64
C HIS A 241 -10.29 12.41 -5.94
N THR A 242 -9.49 11.36 -6.13
CA THR A 242 -8.25 11.12 -5.37
C THR A 242 -7.05 11.01 -6.32
N LEU A 243 -6.70 9.82 -6.80
CA LEU A 243 -5.46 9.58 -7.54
C LEU A 243 -5.38 10.26 -8.92
N ALA A 244 -6.50 10.59 -9.56
CA ALA A 244 -6.51 11.04 -10.94
C ALA A 244 -5.66 12.30 -11.20
N HIS A 245 -5.59 13.23 -10.24
CA HIS A 245 -4.83 14.47 -10.41
C HIS A 245 -3.31 14.25 -10.30
N HIS A 246 -2.85 13.13 -9.75
CA HIS A 246 -1.44 12.74 -9.69
C HIS A 246 -0.99 11.89 -10.88
N HIS A 247 -1.93 11.43 -11.71
CA HIS A 247 -1.64 10.53 -12.82
C HIS A 247 -1.61 11.26 -14.17
N SER A 248 -0.74 10.79 -15.07
CA SER A 248 -0.73 11.25 -16.46
C SER A 248 -2.03 10.87 -17.18
N TRP A 249 -2.34 11.55 -18.28
CA TRP A 249 -3.53 11.26 -19.08
C TRP A 249 -3.63 9.78 -19.49
N PHE A 250 -2.51 9.17 -19.87
CA PHE A 250 -2.46 7.77 -20.27
C PHE A 250 -2.80 6.83 -19.11
N VAL A 251 -2.25 7.09 -17.92
CA VAL A 251 -2.52 6.28 -16.72
C VAL A 251 -3.99 6.38 -16.32
N ARG A 252 -4.58 7.59 -16.39
CA ARG A 252 -6.03 7.78 -16.15
C ARG A 252 -6.86 6.93 -17.09
N ARG A 253 -6.51 6.90 -18.38
CA ARG A 253 -7.25 6.13 -19.37
C ARG A 253 -7.14 4.63 -19.15
N ALA A 254 -5.95 4.14 -18.77
CA ALA A 254 -5.74 2.74 -18.42
C ALA A 254 -6.57 2.35 -17.19
N ALA A 255 -6.58 3.19 -16.14
CA ALA A 255 -7.39 2.98 -14.94
C ALA A 255 -8.90 2.91 -15.26
N GLU A 256 -9.41 3.81 -16.10
CA GLU A 256 -10.82 3.77 -16.53
C GLU A 256 -11.22 2.46 -17.22
N ILE A 257 -10.30 1.86 -17.98
CA ILE A 257 -10.52 0.55 -18.62
C ILE A 257 -10.50 -0.56 -17.56
N ALA A 258 -9.54 -0.52 -16.64
CA ALA A 258 -9.45 -1.50 -15.55
C ALA A 258 -10.73 -1.52 -14.68
N PHE A 259 -11.33 -0.34 -14.42
CA PHE A 259 -12.55 -0.26 -13.61
C PHE A 259 -13.76 -0.94 -14.26
N ILE A 260 -13.81 -1.07 -15.60
CA ILE A 260 -14.88 -1.81 -16.28
C ILE A 260 -14.83 -3.31 -15.93
N ALA A 261 -13.64 -3.82 -15.62
CA ALA A 261 -13.44 -5.22 -15.23
C ALA A 261 -13.65 -5.46 -13.72
N MET A 262 -14.13 -4.47 -12.96
CA MET A 262 -14.40 -4.63 -11.53
C MET A 262 -15.47 -5.71 -11.30
N PRO A 263 -15.27 -6.61 -10.32
CA PRO A 263 -16.26 -7.61 -9.97
C PRO A 263 -17.59 -7.01 -9.51
N GLU A 264 -18.65 -7.82 -9.58
CA GLU A 264 -19.94 -7.48 -9.00
C GLU A 264 -19.90 -7.40 -7.48
N ARG A 265 -20.83 -6.65 -6.88
CA ARG A 265 -20.87 -6.37 -5.44
C ARG A 265 -20.85 -7.63 -4.57
N GLY A 266 -21.55 -8.69 -4.99
CA GLY A 266 -21.55 -9.97 -4.26
C GLY A 266 -20.18 -10.65 -4.17
N PHE A 267 -19.21 -10.29 -5.03
CA PHE A 267 -17.82 -10.73 -4.90
C PHE A 267 -17.16 -10.12 -3.67
N PHE A 268 -17.38 -8.83 -3.43
CA PHE A 268 -16.84 -8.12 -2.26
C PHE A 268 -17.40 -8.65 -0.95
N TYR A 269 -18.68 -9.05 -0.93
CA TYR A 269 -19.26 -9.70 0.25
C TYR A 269 -18.51 -10.99 0.61
N ARG A 270 -18.18 -11.80 -0.39
CA ARG A 270 -17.36 -13.01 -0.16
C ARG A 270 -15.97 -12.65 0.34
N LEU A 271 -15.32 -11.63 -0.24
CA LEU A 271 -13.98 -11.20 0.19
C LEU A 271 -13.90 -10.79 1.67
N VAL A 272 -14.98 -10.25 2.22
CA VAL A 272 -15.05 -9.83 3.63
C VAL A 272 -15.91 -10.77 4.49
N CYS A 273 -16.24 -11.96 3.98
CA CYS A 273 -17.00 -13.01 4.66
C CYS A 273 -18.35 -12.59 5.24
N VAL A 274 -19.10 -11.84 4.45
CA VAL A 274 -20.47 -11.42 4.78
C VAL A 274 -21.44 -11.90 3.72
N THR A 275 -22.72 -11.90 4.07
CA THR A 275 -23.80 -12.39 3.18
C THR A 275 -24.56 -11.28 2.49
N ASN A 276 -24.61 -10.08 3.10
CA ASN A 276 -25.47 -8.99 2.66
C ASN A 276 -24.82 -7.61 2.86
N GLN A 277 -25.49 -6.57 2.37
CA GLN A 277 -24.98 -5.19 2.43
C GLN A 277 -24.87 -4.65 3.86
N GLU A 278 -25.76 -5.04 4.76
CA GLU A 278 -25.79 -4.52 6.14
C GLU A 278 -24.57 -5.01 6.91
N GLU A 279 -24.29 -6.32 6.84
CA GLU A 279 -23.07 -6.93 7.37
C GLU A 279 -21.81 -6.34 6.70
N ALA A 280 -21.83 -6.18 5.37
CA ALA A 280 -20.71 -5.57 4.64
C ALA A 280 -20.43 -4.14 5.12
N SER A 281 -21.48 -3.35 5.36
CA SER A 281 -21.35 -1.98 5.86
C SER A 281 -20.64 -1.95 7.21
N VAL A 282 -21.01 -2.84 8.14
CA VAL A 282 -20.36 -2.93 9.46
C VAL A 282 -18.87 -3.25 9.33
N VAL A 283 -18.51 -4.25 8.52
CA VAL A 283 -17.11 -4.66 8.35
C VAL A 283 -16.30 -3.56 7.63
N LEU A 284 -16.83 -3.03 6.53
CA LEU A 284 -16.15 -2.01 5.73
C LEU A 284 -15.97 -0.71 6.52
N ASN A 285 -16.96 -0.27 7.30
CA ASN A 285 -16.84 0.94 8.13
C ASN A 285 -15.76 0.79 9.20
N ARG A 286 -15.55 -0.41 9.75
CA ARG A 286 -14.43 -0.66 10.68
C ARG A 286 -13.08 -0.52 10.00
N VAL A 287 -12.94 -1.09 8.81
CA VAL A 287 -11.70 -0.99 8.00
C VAL A 287 -11.47 0.46 7.58
N VAL A 288 -12.48 1.16 7.07
CA VAL A 288 -12.40 2.57 6.64
C VAL A 288 -11.97 3.47 7.78
N ARG A 289 -12.51 3.28 8.99
CA ARG A 289 -12.09 4.04 10.18
C ARG A 289 -10.64 3.77 10.55
N ALA A 290 -10.19 2.52 10.50
CA ALA A 290 -8.80 2.17 10.78
C ALA A 290 -7.84 2.73 9.72
N ILE A 291 -8.22 2.69 8.44
CA ILE A 291 -7.47 3.34 7.35
C ILE A 291 -7.42 4.86 7.58
N GLY A 292 -8.55 5.48 7.93
CA GLY A 292 -8.62 6.92 8.20
C GLY A 292 -7.66 7.37 9.29
N GLU A 293 -7.58 6.65 10.41
CA GLU A 293 -6.62 6.95 11.48
C GLU A 293 -5.16 6.87 10.99
N VAL A 294 -4.81 5.84 10.23
CA VAL A 294 -3.46 5.69 9.65
C VAL A 294 -3.18 6.79 8.64
N TYR A 295 -4.17 7.12 7.80
CA TYR A 295 -4.08 8.17 6.80
C TYR A 295 -3.86 9.54 7.45
N ASP A 296 -4.69 9.93 8.41
CA ASP A 296 -4.63 11.25 9.06
C ASP A 296 -3.29 11.46 9.77
N ARG A 297 -2.75 10.43 10.43
CA ARG A 297 -1.42 10.47 11.05
C ARG A 297 -0.30 10.60 10.02
N THR A 298 -0.36 9.79 8.96
CA THR A 298 0.62 9.84 7.87
C THR A 298 0.59 11.21 7.18
N GLN A 299 -0.61 11.74 6.95
CA GLN A 299 -0.86 13.06 6.38
C GLN A 299 -0.22 14.14 7.26
N GLY A 300 -0.50 14.13 8.58
CA GLY A 300 0.07 15.08 9.52
C GLY A 300 1.60 15.03 9.55
N VAL A 301 2.19 13.83 9.62
CA VAL A 301 3.65 13.66 9.60
C VAL A 301 4.27 14.19 8.30
N LEU A 302 3.66 13.93 7.14
CA LEU A 302 4.14 14.45 5.85
C LEU A 302 4.00 15.98 5.76
N GLU A 303 2.89 16.53 6.24
CA GLU A 303 2.61 17.97 6.24
C GLU A 303 3.59 18.74 7.11
N GLU A 304 3.85 18.25 8.33
CA GLU A 304 4.82 18.84 9.26
C GLU A 304 6.23 18.99 8.65
N HIS A 305 6.59 18.12 7.70
CA HIS A 305 7.89 18.13 7.03
C HIS A 305 7.83 18.72 5.61
N GLY A 306 6.69 19.27 5.17
CA GLY A 306 6.52 19.86 3.84
C GLY A 306 6.64 18.85 2.69
N MET A 307 6.31 17.57 2.94
CA MET A 307 6.55 16.45 2.01
C MET A 307 5.32 16.03 1.19
N LEU A 308 4.23 16.79 1.22
CA LEU A 308 3.00 16.45 0.49
C LEU A 308 3.15 16.56 -1.04
N ASP A 309 4.14 17.31 -1.50
CA ASP A 309 4.38 17.63 -2.91
C ASP A 309 5.73 17.11 -3.43
N LEU A 310 6.33 16.09 -2.79
CA LEU A 310 7.56 15.48 -3.31
C LEU A 310 7.36 15.01 -4.77
N PRO A 311 8.34 15.25 -5.66
CA PRO A 311 8.27 14.93 -7.09
C PRO A 311 8.23 13.40 -7.36
#